data_AF-A0A2S7NTV9-F1
#
_entry.id   AF-A0A2S7NTV9-F1
#
_cell.length_a   1.000
_cell.length_b   1.000
_cell.length_c   1.000
_cell.angle_alpha   90.00
_cell.angle_beta   90.00
_cell.angle_gamma   90.00
#
_symmetry.space_group_name_H-M   'P 1'
#
loop_
_entity.id
_entity.type
_entity.pdbx_description
1 polymer ?
#
loop_
_entity_poly.entity_id
_entity_poly.type
_entity_poly.pdbx_seq_one_letter_code
_entity_poly.pdbx_strand_id
1 'polypeptide(L)' 'MAAYCEAKSIKNQDDVRFLYDGERLKGTETPESLKMDDEDRIDVFLTQIGGCL' A
#
# COMPACT_ATOMS: atom_id res chain seq x y z
N MET A 1 -0.28 5.64 4.46
CA MET A 1 0.69 5.10 3.47
C MET A 1 2.10 5.65 3.67
N ALA A 2 2.29 6.97 3.81
CA ALA A 2 3.62 7.58 4.03
C ALA A 2 4.39 7.00 5.25
N ALA A 3 3.73 6.85 6.40
CA ALA A 3 4.35 6.29 7.60
C ALA A 3 4.87 4.85 7.41
N TYR A 4 4.17 4.03 6.61
CA TYR A 4 4.63 2.68 6.28
C TYR A 4 5.87 2.72 5.39
N CYS A 5 5.88 3.60 4.37
CA CYS A 5 7.04 3.77 3.50
C CYS A 5 8.27 4.25 4.29
N GLU A 6 8.09 5.19 5.23
CA GLU A 6 9.18 5.66 6.10
C GLU A 6 9.71 4.54 7.00
N ALA A 7 8.83 3.80 7.69
CA ALA A 7 9.21 2.69 8.55
C ALA A 7 9.95 1.56 7.81
N LYS A 8 9.63 1.34 6.53
CA LYS A 8 10.28 0.35 5.68
C LYS A 8 11.42 0.91 4.82
N SER A 9 11.78 2.18 5.00
CA SER A 9 12.81 2.88 4.22
C SER A 9 12.57 2.83 2.69
N ILE A 10 11.31 2.81 2.27
CA ILE A 10 10.89 2.88 0.88
C ILE A 10 10.93 4.35 0.44
N LYS A 11 11.78 4.65 -0.54
CA LYS A 11 12.02 6.02 -1.01
C LYS A 11 10.93 6.53 -1.96
N ASN A 12 10.38 5.66 -2.80
CA ASN A 12 9.34 6.02 -3.75
C ASN A 12 8.04 5.26 -3.43
N GLN A 13 6.92 5.97 -3.33
CA GLN A 13 5.61 5.34 -3.12
C GLN A 13 5.18 4.47 -4.30
N ASP A 14 5.67 4.72 -5.52
CA ASP A 14 5.39 3.86 -6.67
C ASP A 14 6.04 2.47 -6.57
N ASP A 15 7.07 2.33 -5.73
CA ASP A 15 7.73 1.05 -5.45
C ASP A 15 6.85 0.14 -4.58
N VAL A 16 5.69 0.62 -4.11
CA VAL A 16 4.73 -0.19 -3.35
C VAL A 16 3.30 -0.03 -3.84
N ARG A 17 2.55 -1.11 -3.68
CA ARG A 17 1.12 -1.17 -3.97
C ARG A 17 0.40 -1.60 -2.69
N PHE A 18 -0.45 -0.72 -2.20
CA PHE A 18 -1.38 -1.00 -1.13
C PHE A 18 -2.66 -1.56 -1.74
N LEU A 19 -3.08 -2.73 -1.27
CA LEU A 19 -4.33 -3.36 -1.67
C LEU A 19 -5.21 -3.61 -0.46
N TYR A 20 -6.50 -3.45 -0.67
CA TYR A 20 -7.54 -3.79 0.29
C TYR A 20 -8.62 -4.57 -0.46
N ASP A 21 -8.97 -5.75 0.01
CA ASP A 21 -9.87 -6.69 -0.69
C ASP A 21 -9.51 -6.94 -2.17
N GLY A 22 -8.22 -6.88 -2.51
CA GLY A 22 -7.72 -7.06 -3.87
C GLY A 22 -7.83 -5.83 -4.77
N GLU A 23 -8.39 -4.72 -4.29
CA GLU A 23 -8.42 -3.44 -4.99
C GLU A 23 -7.24 -2.56 -4.58
N ARG A 24 -6.65 -1.85 -5.56
CA ARG A 24 -5.52 -0.96 -5.31
C ARG A 24 -5.99 0.36 -4.73
N LEU A 25 -5.49 0.70 -3.55
CA LEU A 25 -5.74 1.98 -2.90
C LEU A 25 -4.93 3.11 -3.56
N LYS A 26 -5.57 4.26 -3.78
CA LYS A 26 -4.97 5.48 -4.35
C LYS A 26 -4.52 6.49 -3.31
N GLY A 27 -4.83 6.25 -2.04
CA GLY A 27 -4.41 7.08 -0.91
C GLY A 27 -5.30 8.30 -0.64
N THR A 28 -6.34 8.51 -1.46
CA THR A 28 -7.42 9.46 -1.19
C THR A 28 -8.61 8.79 -0.49
N GLU A 29 -8.69 7.47 -0.51
CA GLU A 29 -9.74 6.74 0.18
C GLU A 29 -9.58 6.79 1.71
N THR A 30 -10.72 6.85 2.41
CA THR A 30 -10.80 6.76 3.86
C THR A 30 -11.24 5.36 4.28
N PRO A 31 -10.94 4.93 5.53
CA PRO A 31 -11.44 3.66 6.06
C PRO A 31 -12.96 3.51 5.93
N GLU A 32 -13.72 4.60 6.16
CA GLU A 32 -15.18 4.60 6.00
C GLU A 32 -15.62 4.37 4.54
N SER A 33 -14.94 5.00 3.57
CA SER A 33 -15.25 4.80 2.14
C SER A 33 -14.93 3.38 1.66
N LEU A 34 -13.94 2.74 2.28
CA LEU A 34 -13.54 1.36 2.02
C LEU A 34 -14.35 0.35 2.84
N LYS A 35 -15.21 0.83 3.76
CA LYS A 35 -15.93 0.01 4.74
C LYS A 35 -14.98 -0.92 5.52
N MET A 36 -13.84 -0.37 5.93
CA MET A 36 -12.90 -1.06 6.80
C MET A 36 -13.47 -1.15 8.20
N ASP A 37 -13.46 -2.34 8.77
CA ASP A 37 -13.75 -2.63 10.16
C ASP A 37 -12.46 -2.70 11.00
N ASP A 38 -12.62 -2.77 12.32
CA ASP A 38 -11.50 -2.99 13.23
C ASP A 38 -10.87 -4.37 12.94
N GLU A 39 -9.55 -4.46 13.05
CA GLU A 39 -8.74 -5.65 12.71
C GLU A 39 -8.57 -5.97 11.20
N ASP A 40 -9.18 -5.19 10.30
CA ASP A 40 -8.96 -5.35 8.86
C ASP A 40 -7.51 -5.04 8.45
N ARG A 41 -7.06 -5.69 7.38
CA ARG A 41 -5.67 -5.65 6.93
C ARG A 41 -5.55 -5.10 5.53
N ILE A 42 -4.53 -4.28 5.34
CA ILE A 42 -4.11 -3.80 4.01
C ILE A 42 -2.90 -4.63 3.61
N ASP A 43 -3.00 -5.28 2.45
CA ASP A 43 -1.88 -5.98 1.86
C ASP A 43 -0.94 -4.99 1.18
N VAL A 44 0.37 -5.18 1.36
CA VAL A 44 1.38 -4.33 0.73
C VAL A 44 2.34 -5.16 -0.09
N PHE A 45 2.40 -4.88 -1.38
CA PHE A 45 3.32 -5.52 -2.31
C PHE A 45 4.37 -4.53 -2.76
N LEU A 46 5.64 -4.95 -2.74
CA LEU A 46 6.71 -4.21 -3.39
C LEU A 46 6.58 -4.40 -4.91
N THR A 47 6.49 -3.31 -5.66
CA THR A 47 6.62 -3.33 -7.10
C THR A 47 8.05 -3.75 -7.43
N GLN A 48 8.25 -4.97 -7.92
CA GLN A 48 9.54 -5.37 -8.47
C GLN A 48 9.74 -4.63 -9.80
N ILE A 49 10.56 -3.58 -9.77
CA ILE A 49 11.18 -3.05 -10.98
C ILE A 49 12.27 -4.05 -11.34
N GLY A 50 12.18 -4.62 -12.56
CA GLY A 50 12.87 -5.86 -12.95
C GLY A 50 14.34 -5.97 -12.54
N GLY A 51 14.75 -7.21 -12.25
CA GLY A 51 16.14 -7.56 -11.97
C GLY A 51 17.07 -7.05 -13.06
N CYS A 52 18.09 -6.28 -12.65
CA CYS A 52 19.20 -5.92 -13.51
C CYS A 52 19.88 -7.21 -14.00
N LEU A 53 20.11 -7.30 -15.31
CA LEU A 53 21.11 -8.21 -15.90
C LEU A 53 22.52 -7.74 -15.53
#